data_AF-A0A838Y7G9-F1
#
_entry.id   AF-A0A838Y7G9-F1
#
_cell.length_a   1.000
_cell.length_b   1.000
_cell.length_c   1.000
_cell.angle_alpha   90.00
_cell.angle_beta   90.00
_cell.angle_gamma   90.00
#
_symmetry.space_group_name_H-M   'P 1'
#
loop_
_entity.id
_entity.type
_entity.pdbx_description
1 polymer ?
#
loop_
_entity_poly.entity_id
_entity_poly.type
_entity_poly.pdbx_seq_one_letter_code
_entity_poly.pdbx_strand_id
1 'polypeptide(L)'
;MSKEFLDVSYIIIGSKERLSKVKSYQIEEGVECLLCPFSSVEELPSLLDSKIAELQSNVISIIPAGAFPKKVARKQLLHFSKSGYQFWGWYHFGNKFKGVLQSIGKLNTFFNKVPQVEQGIFFTKSLYFSVGGLGQTASNPFSELAKRFYLRLDPQNPLPSLTIRAKSILN
;
A
#
# COMPACT_ATOMS: atom_id res chain seq x y z
N MET A 1 -30.00 -3.08 11.46
CA MET A 1 -29.10 -3.55 10.38
C MET A 1 -27.68 -3.24 10.80
N SER A 2 -26.95 -4.24 11.28
CA SER A 2 -25.51 -4.09 11.56
C SER A 2 -24.82 -3.78 10.24
N LYS A 3 -24.21 -2.60 10.11
CA LYS A 3 -23.25 -2.36 9.03
C LYS A 3 -22.19 -3.45 9.15
N GLU A 4 -22.09 -4.34 8.16
CA GLU A 4 -20.92 -5.19 8.04
C GLU A 4 -19.72 -4.26 7.92
N PHE A 5 -18.92 -4.17 8.98
CA PHE A 5 -17.71 -3.37 8.97
C PHE A 5 -16.68 -4.15 8.17
N LEU A 6 -16.31 -3.59 7.01
CA LEU A 6 -15.20 -4.11 6.22
C LEU A 6 -13.90 -3.68 6.87
N ASP A 7 -13.13 -4.63 7.36
CA ASP A 7 -11.86 -4.39 8.04
C ASP A 7 -10.71 -4.23 7.02
N VAL A 8 -10.74 -5.01 5.94
CA VAL A 8 -9.66 -5.07 4.94
C VAL A 8 -10.24 -5.04 3.52
N SER A 9 -9.71 -4.17 2.67
CA SER A 9 -10.01 -4.18 1.22
C SER A 9 -8.79 -4.58 0.41
N TYR A 10 -8.93 -5.64 -0.38
CA TYR A 10 -7.96 -6.03 -1.39
C TYR A 10 -8.27 -5.33 -2.71
N ILE A 11 -7.33 -4.53 -3.22
CA ILE A 11 -7.40 -3.89 -4.53
C ILE A 11 -6.50 -4.67 -5.48
N ILE A 12 -7.08 -5.35 -6.47
CA ILE A 12 -6.36 -6.15 -7.45
C ILE A 12 -6.07 -5.29 -8.69
N ILE A 13 -4.81 -4.93 -8.89
CA ILE A 13 -4.36 -4.08 -9.99
C ILE A 13 -3.86 -4.89 -11.18
N GLY A 14 -4.20 -4.47 -12.40
CA GLY A 14 -3.68 -5.05 -13.63
C GLY A 14 -4.35 -4.46 -14.86
N SER A 15 -3.88 -4.82 -16.05
CA SER A 15 -4.58 -4.47 -17.29
C SER A 15 -5.95 -5.15 -17.35
N LYS A 16 -6.89 -4.57 -18.11
CA LYS A 16 -8.22 -5.14 -18.34
C LYS A 16 -8.15 -6.61 -18.81
N GLU A 17 -7.23 -6.90 -19.72
CA GLU A 17 -7.00 -8.26 -20.24
C GLU A 17 -6.46 -9.25 -19.21
N ARG A 18 -5.64 -8.80 -18.26
CA ARG A 18 -5.14 -9.66 -17.19
C ARG A 18 -6.21 -9.94 -16.17
N LEU A 19 -6.98 -8.92 -15.80
CA LEU A 19 -8.04 -9.06 -14.80
C LEU A 19 -9.21 -9.92 -15.31
N SER A 20 -9.52 -9.91 -16.61
CA SER A 20 -10.56 -10.79 -17.17
C SER A 20 -10.21 -12.29 -17.08
N LYS A 21 -8.92 -12.63 -16.96
CA LYS A 21 -8.42 -14.01 -16.84
C LYS A 21 -8.28 -14.47 -15.38
N VAL A 22 -8.45 -13.56 -14.42
CA VAL A 22 -8.31 -13.86 -12.99
C VAL A 22 -9.58 -14.56 -12.50
N LYS A 23 -9.41 -15.73 -11.85
CA LYS A 23 -10.50 -16.42 -11.15
C LYS A 23 -10.90 -15.63 -9.91
N SER A 24 -12.15 -15.77 -9.49
CA SER A 24 -12.64 -15.18 -8.23
C SER A 24 -11.76 -15.62 -7.05
N TYR A 25 -11.39 -14.65 -6.21
CA TYR A 25 -10.59 -14.91 -5.02
C TYR A 25 -11.46 -15.35 -3.86
N GLN A 26 -10.97 -16.31 -3.08
CA GLN A 26 -11.61 -16.69 -1.82
C GLN A 26 -11.26 -15.68 -0.74
N ILE A 27 -12.27 -15.02 -0.18
CA ILE A 27 -12.16 -13.99 0.86
C ILE A 27 -12.86 -14.42 2.15
N GLU A 28 -12.39 -13.89 3.27
CA GLU A 28 -12.97 -14.06 4.59
C GLU A 28 -14.10 -13.04 4.86
N GLU A 29 -14.89 -13.25 5.92
CA GLU A 29 -15.88 -12.26 6.38
C GLU A 29 -15.18 -10.98 6.85
N GLY A 30 -15.81 -9.82 6.65
CA GLY A 30 -15.21 -8.51 6.96
C GLY A 30 -14.11 -8.09 5.99
N VAL A 31 -14.00 -8.78 4.85
CA VAL A 31 -13.02 -8.49 3.79
C VAL A 31 -13.77 -8.25 2.48
N GLU A 32 -13.31 -7.27 1.70
CA GLU A 32 -13.74 -7.11 0.31
C GLU A 32 -12.56 -7.26 -0.67
N CYS A 33 -12.89 -7.60 -1.91
CA CYS A 33 -11.92 -7.69 -2.99
C CYS A 33 -12.45 -6.97 -4.23
N LEU A 34 -11.72 -5.96 -4.69
CA LEU A 34 -12.11 -5.07 -5.77
C LEU A 34 -11.08 -5.15 -6.89
N LEU A 35 -11.57 -5.16 -8.13
CA LEU A 35 -10.71 -5.09 -9.31
C LEU A 35 -10.43 -3.62 -9.66
N CYS A 36 -9.18 -3.35 -10.03
CA CYS A 36 -8.72 -2.03 -10.43
C CYS A 36 -8.00 -2.14 -11.78
N PRO A 37 -8.76 -2.17 -12.89
CA PRO A 37 -8.18 -2.14 -14.21
C PRO A 37 -7.56 -0.78 -14.48
N PHE A 38 -6.35 -0.77 -15.05
CA PHE A 38 -5.72 0.44 -15.57
C PHE A 38 -5.28 0.27 -17.02
N SER A 39 -5.29 1.37 -17.77
CA SER A 39 -4.92 1.47 -19.18
C SER A 39 -3.45 1.84 -19.35
N SER A 40 -2.89 2.63 -18.43
CA SER A 40 -1.48 3.02 -18.41
C SER A 40 -0.94 3.12 -16.96
N VAL A 41 0.37 3.16 -16.78
CA VAL A 41 0.96 3.24 -15.43
C VAL A 41 0.84 4.65 -14.86
N GLU A 42 0.73 5.65 -15.73
CA GLU A 42 0.62 7.07 -15.39
C GLU A 42 -0.71 7.42 -14.74
N GLU A 43 -1.81 6.73 -15.09
CA GLU A 43 -3.13 6.92 -14.45
C GLU A 43 -3.27 6.19 -13.11
N LEU A 44 -2.39 5.23 -12.82
CA LEU A 44 -2.49 4.36 -11.65
C LEU A 44 -2.54 5.13 -10.30
N PRO A 45 -1.74 6.20 -10.07
CA PRO A 45 -1.77 6.93 -8.80
C PRO A 45 -3.12 7.59 -8.53
N SER A 46 -3.62 8.40 -9.46
CA SER A 46 -4.87 9.13 -9.28
C SER A 46 -6.07 8.17 -9.15
N LEU A 47 -6.05 7.08 -9.93
CA LEU A 47 -7.05 6.01 -9.85
C LEU A 47 -7.03 5.32 -8.48
N LEU A 48 -5.85 4.97 -7.96
CA LEU A 48 -5.70 4.32 -6.66
C LEU A 48 -6.05 5.27 -5.51
N ASP A 49 -5.60 6.53 -5.57
CA ASP A 49 -5.95 7.55 -4.56
C ASP A 49 -7.47 7.71 -4.45
N SER A 50 -8.15 7.83 -5.58
CA SER A 50 -9.61 7.99 -5.65
C SER A 50 -10.33 6.76 -5.11
N LYS A 51 -9.95 5.56 -5.59
CA LYS A 51 -10.52 4.31 -5.10
C LYS A 51 -10.31 4.13 -3.61
N ILE A 52 -9.09 4.34 -3.11
CA ILE A 52 -8.77 4.19 -1.68
C ILE A 52 -9.58 5.15 -0.84
N ALA A 53 -9.80 6.39 -1.29
CA ALA A 53 -10.59 7.39 -0.58
C ALA A 53 -12.05 6.93 -0.37
N GLU A 54 -12.65 6.27 -1.36
CA GLU A 54 -14.04 5.78 -1.32
C GLU A 54 -14.26 4.59 -0.35
N LEU A 55 -13.23 3.77 -0.11
CA LEU A 55 -13.34 2.54 0.69
C LEU A 55 -13.66 2.83 2.15
N GLN A 56 -14.50 2.00 2.77
CA GLN A 56 -14.82 2.15 4.20
C GLN A 56 -13.82 1.42 5.10
N SER A 57 -12.95 0.59 4.54
CA SER A 57 -12.00 -0.21 5.30
C SER A 57 -10.83 0.59 5.86
N ASN A 58 -10.34 0.13 7.00
CA ASN A 58 -9.19 0.72 7.69
C ASN A 58 -7.86 0.22 7.14
N VAL A 59 -7.84 -0.97 6.52
CA VAL A 59 -6.64 -1.57 5.95
C VAL A 59 -6.83 -1.83 4.47
N ILE A 60 -5.88 -1.36 3.68
CA ILE A 60 -5.86 -1.51 2.24
C ILE A 60 -4.72 -2.45 1.86
N SER A 61 -4.98 -3.36 0.93
CA SER A 61 -3.96 -4.24 0.37
C SER A 61 -4.02 -4.19 -1.16
N ILE A 62 -2.97 -3.65 -1.78
CA ILE A 62 -2.85 -3.56 -3.25
C ILE A 62 -2.07 -4.77 -3.75
N ILE A 63 -2.69 -5.56 -4.63
CA ILE A 63 -2.18 -6.85 -5.10
C ILE A 63 -2.11 -6.88 -6.63
N PRO A 64 -1.01 -7.32 -7.26
CA PRO A 64 -0.96 -7.46 -8.71
C PRO A 64 -1.83 -8.63 -9.22
N ALA A 65 -2.39 -8.48 -10.42
CA ALA A 65 -3.26 -9.48 -11.03
C ALA A 65 -2.60 -10.86 -11.14
N GLY A 66 -3.31 -11.88 -10.63
CA GLY A 66 -2.89 -13.27 -10.58
C GLY A 66 -2.12 -13.64 -9.31
N ALA A 67 -1.71 -12.66 -8.50
CA ALA A 67 -1.15 -12.91 -7.18
C ALA A 67 -2.28 -12.81 -6.15
N PHE A 68 -2.21 -13.63 -5.11
CA PHE A 68 -3.10 -13.46 -3.96
C PHE A 68 -2.45 -14.01 -2.69
N PRO A 69 -2.55 -13.31 -1.55
CA PRO A 69 -2.02 -13.80 -0.29
C PRO A 69 -2.67 -15.13 0.10
N LYS A 70 -1.83 -16.04 0.64
CA LYS A 70 -2.27 -17.31 1.21
C LYS A 70 -3.20 -17.04 2.40
N LYS A 71 -4.09 -17.98 2.71
CA LYS A 71 -5.06 -17.90 3.81
C LYS A 71 -4.45 -17.47 5.15
N VAL A 72 -3.25 -17.96 5.47
CA VAL A 72 -2.53 -17.58 6.71
C VAL A 72 -2.20 -16.09 6.73
N ALA A 73 -1.65 -15.54 5.65
CA ALA A 73 -1.31 -14.12 5.55
C ALA A 73 -2.56 -13.22 5.60
N ARG A 74 -3.67 -13.65 4.97
CA ARG A 74 -4.94 -12.92 5.02
C ARG A 74 -5.53 -12.86 6.42
N LYS A 75 -5.54 -13.99 7.12
CA LYS A 75 -5.97 -14.05 8.53
C LYS A 75 -5.11 -13.17 9.43
N GLN A 76 -3.80 -13.12 9.20
CA GLN A 76 -2.90 -12.25 9.95
C GLN A 76 -3.20 -10.76 9.67
N LEU A 77 -3.40 -10.38 8.42
CA LEU A 77 -3.75 -9.00 8.08
C LEU A 77 -5.09 -8.57 8.70
N LEU A 78 -6.09 -9.45 8.66
CA LEU A 78 -7.39 -9.24 9.31
C LEU A 78 -7.30 -9.20 10.85
N HIS A 79 -6.30 -9.87 11.45
CA HIS A 79 -6.05 -9.73 12.87
C HIS A 79 -5.41 -8.36 13.18
N PHE A 80 -4.44 -7.93 12.38
CA PHE A 80 -3.77 -6.65 12.55
C PHE A 80 -4.68 -5.44 12.30
N SER A 81 -5.67 -5.55 11.42
CA SER A 81 -6.65 -4.47 11.19
C SER A 81 -7.41 -4.07 12.45
N LYS A 82 -7.52 -4.97 13.44
CA LYS A 82 -8.20 -4.74 14.71
C LYS A 82 -7.32 -4.08 15.79
N SER A 83 -6.02 -3.91 15.51
CA SER A 83 -5.06 -3.43 16.51
C SER A 83 -5.11 -1.93 16.77
N GLY A 84 -5.69 -1.14 15.85
CA GLY A 84 -5.74 0.33 15.93
C GLY A 84 -4.40 1.04 15.65
N TYR A 85 -3.29 0.31 15.56
CA TYR A 85 -1.99 0.88 15.20
C TYR A 85 -1.88 1.17 13.71
N GLN A 86 -1.12 2.19 13.34
CA GLN A 86 -0.70 2.43 11.96
C GLN A 86 0.41 1.46 11.58
N PHE A 87 0.26 0.77 10.45
CA PHE A 87 1.25 -0.18 9.96
C PHE A 87 1.24 -0.25 8.44
N TRP A 88 2.31 -0.82 7.89
CA TRP A 88 2.40 -1.22 6.50
C TRP A 88 3.35 -2.41 6.33
N GLY A 89 3.32 -3.02 5.16
CA GLY A 89 4.26 -4.06 4.76
C GLY A 89 4.02 -4.46 3.30
N TRP A 90 4.72 -5.48 2.84
CA TRP A 90 4.60 -6.00 1.48
C TRP A 90 4.60 -7.52 1.47
N TYR A 91 4.15 -8.11 0.37
CA TYR A 91 4.11 -9.57 0.24
C TYR A 91 5.34 -10.08 -0.51
N HIS A 92 5.64 -11.36 -0.27
CA HIS A 92 6.55 -12.10 -1.11
C HIS A 92 5.82 -13.28 -1.76
N PHE A 93 5.36 -13.09 -3.00
CA PHE A 93 4.65 -14.13 -3.77
C PHE A 93 5.58 -15.20 -4.38
N GLY A 94 6.85 -15.23 -4.00
CA GLY A 94 7.87 -16.15 -4.50
C GLY A 94 8.29 -15.93 -5.97
N ASN A 95 9.21 -16.76 -6.46
CA ASN A 95 9.79 -16.65 -7.82
C ASN A 95 8.80 -16.89 -8.97
N LYS A 96 7.60 -17.42 -8.68
CA LYS A 96 6.56 -17.68 -9.71
C LYS A 96 5.90 -16.40 -10.23
N PHE A 97 6.06 -15.28 -9.51
CA PHE A 97 5.55 -13.95 -9.89
C PHE A 97 6.59 -13.04 -10.56
N LYS A 98 7.75 -13.58 -10.95
CA LYS A 98 8.81 -12.89 -11.73
C LYS A 98 8.40 -12.54 -13.17
N GLY A 99 7.14 -12.19 -13.37
CA GLY A 99 6.54 -12.02 -14.68
C GLY A 99 6.40 -10.56 -15.08
N VAL A 100 7.25 -10.16 -16.01
CA VAL A 100 6.87 -9.27 -17.13
C VAL A 100 6.82 -7.75 -16.81
N LEU A 101 7.74 -7.22 -16.00
CA LEU A 101 8.23 -5.82 -16.16
C LEU A 101 9.72 -5.73 -16.52
N GLN A 102 10.40 -6.86 -16.78
CA GLN A 102 11.81 -6.87 -17.20
C GLN A 102 12.06 -6.33 -18.63
N SER A 103 11.02 -5.96 -19.39
CA SER A 103 11.20 -5.41 -20.74
C SER A 103 11.56 -3.91 -20.78
N ILE A 104 11.58 -3.17 -19.66
CA ILE A 104 11.95 -1.73 -19.65
C ILE A 104 13.01 -1.41 -18.59
N GLY A 105 13.91 -2.36 -18.28
CA GLY A 105 15.10 -2.03 -17.51
C GLY A 105 15.61 -3.17 -16.68
N LYS A 106 16.75 -3.72 -17.10
CA LYS A 106 17.71 -4.30 -16.16
C LYS A 106 18.00 -3.24 -15.09
N LEU A 107 17.65 -3.53 -13.84
CA LEU A 107 18.42 -3.23 -12.61
C LEU A 107 17.47 -3.22 -11.40
N ASN A 108 17.88 -3.92 -10.34
CA ASN A 108 17.44 -3.83 -8.94
C ASN A 108 16.68 -5.03 -8.34
N THR A 109 17.00 -6.25 -8.76
CA THR A 109 16.80 -7.45 -7.92
C THR A 109 17.77 -7.50 -6.70
N PHE A 110 18.21 -6.34 -6.18
CA PHE A 110 19.29 -6.27 -5.18
C PHE A 110 19.05 -5.31 -4.01
N PHE A 111 17.81 -5.06 -3.63
CA PHE A 111 17.53 -4.52 -2.29
C PHE A 111 16.29 -5.18 -1.68
N ASN A 112 16.51 -6.07 -0.71
CA ASN A 112 15.48 -6.76 0.09
C ASN A 112 14.60 -5.82 0.95
N LYS A 113 14.62 -4.50 0.71
CA LYS A 113 14.02 -3.46 1.56
C LYS A 113 13.01 -2.55 0.85
N VAL A 114 12.75 -2.74 -0.45
CA VAL A 114 11.90 -1.84 -1.24
C VAL A 114 10.84 -2.64 -2.01
N PRO A 115 9.53 -2.39 -1.79
CA PRO A 115 8.50 -3.10 -2.50
C PRO A 115 8.42 -2.68 -3.97
N GLN A 116 8.20 -3.67 -4.82
CA GLN A 116 7.87 -3.49 -6.23
C GLN A 116 6.36 -3.67 -6.44
N VAL A 117 5.81 -3.12 -7.53
CA VAL A 117 4.41 -3.34 -7.91
C VAL A 117 4.07 -4.84 -8.01
N GLU A 118 5.02 -5.64 -8.47
CA GLU A 118 4.93 -7.10 -8.58
C GLU A 118 4.85 -7.84 -7.23
N GLN A 119 5.24 -7.19 -6.13
CA GLN A 119 5.22 -7.78 -4.80
C GLN A 119 3.93 -7.50 -4.04
N GLY A 120 3.18 -6.45 -4.41
CA GLY A 120 2.02 -5.99 -3.65
C GLY A 120 2.39 -5.36 -2.30
N ILE A 121 1.52 -4.49 -1.80
CA ILE A 121 1.75 -3.71 -0.57
C ILE A 121 0.46 -3.68 0.24
N PHE A 122 0.55 -3.66 1.57
CA PHE A 122 -0.58 -3.44 2.46
C PHE A 122 -0.27 -2.38 3.51
N PHE A 123 -1.28 -1.64 3.95
CA PHE A 123 -1.12 -0.53 4.88
C PHE A 123 -2.44 -0.13 5.51
N THR A 124 -2.37 0.58 6.64
CA THR A 124 -3.53 1.30 7.19
C THR A 124 -3.87 2.52 6.35
N LYS A 125 -5.15 2.72 6.03
CA LYS A 125 -5.67 3.81 5.20
C LYS A 125 -5.27 5.20 5.73
N SER A 126 -5.25 5.38 7.05
CA SER A 126 -4.81 6.64 7.68
C SER A 126 -3.34 6.96 7.42
N LEU A 127 -2.46 5.95 7.47
CA LEU A 127 -1.03 6.10 7.14
C LEU A 127 -0.84 6.54 5.68
N TYR A 128 -1.59 5.93 4.75
CA TYR A 128 -1.58 6.29 3.32
C TYR A 128 -1.84 7.77 3.07
N PHE A 129 -2.93 8.31 3.63
CA PHE A 129 -3.25 9.72 3.46
C PHE A 129 -2.32 10.65 4.23
N SER A 130 -1.77 10.21 5.38
CA SER A 130 -0.83 11.02 6.15
C SER A 130 0.48 11.32 5.42
N VAL A 131 0.84 10.50 4.42
CA VAL A 131 2.02 10.71 3.57
C VAL A 131 1.69 11.29 2.20
N GLY A 132 0.43 11.73 1.99
CA GLY A 132 -0.02 12.32 0.73
C GLY A 132 -0.39 11.30 -0.37
N GLY A 133 -0.70 10.06 0.01
CA GLY A 133 -1.03 8.99 -0.94
C GLY A 133 0.14 8.61 -1.84
N LEU A 134 -0.15 8.17 -3.06
CA LEU A 134 0.89 7.84 -4.04
C LEU A 134 1.65 9.09 -4.53
N GLY A 135 0.96 10.23 -4.63
CA GLY A 135 1.53 11.49 -5.10
C GLY A 135 1.88 11.49 -6.60
N GLN A 136 2.70 12.45 -7.04
CA GLN A 136 3.17 12.50 -8.43
C GLN A 136 4.21 11.38 -8.65
N THR A 137 3.90 10.46 -9.57
CA THR A 137 4.70 9.25 -9.79
C THR A 137 6.11 9.57 -10.27
N ALA A 138 7.11 9.04 -9.56
CA ALA A 138 8.39 8.69 -10.16
C ALA A 138 8.25 7.33 -10.90
N SER A 139 9.32 6.81 -11.50
CA SER A 139 9.30 5.54 -12.26
C SER A 139 8.78 4.31 -11.48
N ASN A 140 8.67 4.37 -10.14
CA ASN A 140 8.13 3.30 -9.30
C ASN A 140 7.27 3.81 -8.13
N PRO A 141 5.93 3.75 -8.23
CA PRO A 141 5.02 4.30 -7.22
C PRO A 141 5.13 3.61 -5.84
N PHE A 142 5.31 2.29 -5.80
CA PHE A 142 5.32 1.54 -4.53
C PHE A 142 6.63 1.76 -3.77
N SER A 143 7.75 1.88 -4.49
CA SER A 143 9.03 2.23 -3.87
C SER A 143 8.98 3.61 -3.20
N GLU A 144 8.35 4.58 -3.86
CA GLU A 144 8.23 5.93 -3.33
C GLU A 144 7.31 5.97 -2.10
N LEU A 145 6.16 5.30 -2.17
CA LEU A 145 5.25 5.17 -1.05
C LEU A 145 5.92 4.50 0.17
N ALA A 146 6.70 3.44 -0.05
CA ALA A 146 7.43 2.76 1.01
C ALA A 146 8.47 3.65 1.71
N LYS A 147 9.21 4.48 0.96
CA LYS A 147 10.13 5.46 1.54
C LYS A 147 9.39 6.43 2.46
N ARG A 148 8.24 6.94 2.02
CA ARG A 148 7.43 7.87 2.82
C ARG A 148 6.85 7.20 4.07
N PHE A 149 6.42 5.94 3.95
CA PHE A 149 5.96 5.17 5.11
C PHE A 149 7.07 4.93 6.14
N TYR A 150 8.29 4.60 5.69
CA TYR A 150 9.42 4.50 6.60
C TYR A 150 9.66 5.81 7.34
N LEU A 151 9.74 6.95 6.64
CA LEU A 151 9.95 8.26 7.26
C LEU A 151 8.86 8.62 8.27
N ARG A 152 7.62 8.21 8.01
CA ARG A 152 6.47 8.52 8.87
C ARG A 152 6.42 7.69 10.14
N LEU A 153 6.85 6.43 10.07
CA LEU A 153 6.89 5.50 11.20
C LEU A 153 8.22 5.55 11.98
N ASP A 154 9.28 6.07 11.37
CA ASP A 154 10.56 6.28 12.04
C ASP A 154 10.38 7.29 13.18
N PRO A 155 10.81 6.97 14.42
CA PRO A 155 10.75 7.90 15.54
C PRO A 155 11.50 9.18 15.20
N GLN A 156 10.77 10.25 14.93
CA GLN A 156 11.37 11.56 14.73
C GLN A 156 11.91 12.06 16.07
N ASN A 157 13.14 12.55 16.08
CA ASN A 157 13.64 13.31 17.23
C ASN A 157 12.67 14.46 17.52
N PRO A 158 12.40 14.78 18.79
CA PRO A 158 11.52 15.89 19.12
C PRO A 158 12.06 17.15 18.45
N LEU A 159 11.19 17.85 17.72
CA LEU A 159 11.54 19.12 17.13
C LEU A 159 11.96 20.08 18.26
N PRO A 160 12.97 20.94 18.03
CA PRO A 160 13.31 21.97 19.01
C PRO A 160 12.09 22.82 19.32
N SER A 161 11.95 23.23 20.58
CA SER A 161 10.78 24.01 21.02
C SER A 161 10.66 25.30 20.21
N LEU A 162 9.48 25.53 19.62
CA LEU A 162 9.16 26.78 18.91
C LEU A 162 9.26 28.01 19.82
N THR A 163 9.16 27.82 21.14
CA THR A 163 9.44 28.85 22.13
C THR A 163 10.94 28.92 22.41
N ILE A 164 11.65 29.76 21.67
CA ILE A 164 12.96 30.22 22.11
C ILE A 164 12.70 31.25 23.20
N ARG A 165 12.97 30.93 24.47
CA ARG A 165 13.15 32.00 25.46
C ARG A 165 14.38 32.76 25.02
N ALA A 166 14.20 33.93 24.39
CA ALA A 166 15.29 34.85 24.17
C ALA A 166 15.92 35.10 25.54
N LYS A 167 17.17 34.64 25.74
CA LYS A 167 17.97 35.14 26.86
C LYS A 167 18.00 36.64 26.70
N SER A 168 17.53 37.36 27.71
CA SER A 168 17.57 38.81 27.79
C SER A 168 18.96 39.28 27.36
N ILE A 169 19.03 39.98 26.23
CA ILE A 169 20.23 40.68 25.78
C ILE A 169 20.18 42.05 26.45
N LEU A 170 20.39 42.08 27.77
CA LEU A 170 20.64 43.29 28.55
C LEU A 170 21.86 42.99 29.41
N ASN A 171 23.03 43.14 28.79
CA ASN A 171 24.29 43.47 29.48
C ASN A 171 24.56 44.94 29.20
#